data_AF-A0AAX2GG78-F1
#
_entry.id   AF-A0AAX2GG78-F1
#
_cell.length_a   1.000
_cell.length_b   1.000
_cell.length_c   1.000
_cell.angle_alpha   90.00
_cell.angle_beta   90.00
_cell.angle_gamma   90.00
#
_symmetry.space_group_name_H-M   'P 1'
#
loop_
_entity.id
_entity.type
_entity.pdbx_description
1 polymer ?
#
loop_
_entity_poly.entity_id
_entity_poly.type
_entity_poly.pdbx_seq_one_letter_code
_entity_poly.pdbx_strand_id
1 'polypeptide(L)'
;MLSQVPGFLKFVLAKERRYVYLAVAEKKNKRVHTHIVYGFSPLEKALETMYEMRDDFENFFPLELKERGYDWEDINDWILSIETGYSKHGNKLVIY
;
A
#
# COMPACT_ATOMS: atom_id res chain seq x y z
N MET A 1 17.02 -11.59 9.69
CA MET A 1 15.84 -11.14 8.92
C MET A 1 15.47 -9.76 9.41
N LEU A 2 15.33 -8.77 8.52
CA LEU A 2 14.65 -7.52 8.85
C LEU A 2 13.19 -7.85 9.19
N SER A 3 12.69 -7.39 10.34
CA SER A 3 11.28 -7.53 10.67
C SER A 3 10.47 -6.56 9.81
N GLN A 4 9.61 -7.07 8.93
CA GLN A 4 8.71 -6.24 8.12
C GLN A 4 7.80 -5.38 9.03
N VAL A 5 7.64 -4.11 8.66
CA VAL A 5 6.66 -3.24 9.32
C VAL A 5 5.26 -3.55 8.76
N PRO A 6 4.26 -3.93 9.58
CA PRO A 6 2.94 -4.30 9.08
C PRO A 6 2.18 -3.07 8.55
N GLY A 7 2.12 -2.96 7.22
CA GLY A 7 1.39 -1.92 6.50
C GLY A 7 0.07 -2.39 5.89
N PHE A 8 -0.77 -1.43 5.51
CA PHE A 8 -2.01 -1.66 4.77
C PHE A 8 -2.32 -0.52 3.79
N LEU A 9 -3.06 -0.83 2.72
CA LEU A 9 -3.52 0.17 1.78
C LEU A 9 -4.62 1.04 2.39
N LYS A 10 -4.44 2.36 2.26
CA LYS A 10 -5.41 3.38 2.66
C LYS A 10 -5.84 4.18 1.43
N PHE A 11 -7.15 4.32 1.27
CA PHE A 11 -7.77 5.08 0.19
C PHE A 11 -8.33 6.39 0.74
N VAL A 12 -7.97 7.52 0.12
CA VAL A 12 -8.45 8.84 0.56
C VAL A 12 -9.05 9.59 -0.62
N LEU A 13 -10.29 10.05 -0.47
CA LEU A 13 -10.94 10.92 -1.45
C LEU A 13 -10.47 12.36 -1.26
N ALA A 14 -9.87 12.95 -2.29
CA ALA A 14 -9.45 14.35 -2.31
C ALA A 14 -9.59 14.91 -3.73
N LYS A 15 -10.17 16.11 -3.86
CA LYS A 15 -10.35 16.79 -5.16
C LYS A 15 -10.96 15.85 -6.23
N GLU A 16 -12.03 15.13 -5.85
CA GLU A 16 -12.77 14.19 -6.70
C GLU A 16 -11.97 12.97 -7.19
N ARG A 17 -10.74 12.77 -6.69
CA ARG A 17 -9.90 11.62 -7.00
C ARG A 17 -9.66 10.80 -5.75
N ARG A 18 -9.60 9.48 -5.90
CA ARG A 18 -9.23 8.57 -4.81
C ARG A 18 -7.75 8.28 -4.88
N TYR A 19 -7.02 8.62 -3.83
CA TYR A 19 -5.58 8.40 -3.73
C TYR A 19 -5.28 7.15 -2.92
N VAL A 20 -4.26 6.40 -3.35
CA VAL A 20 -3.81 5.17 -2.71
C VAL A 20 -2.51 5.44 -1.96
N TYR A 21 -2.50 5.06 -0.69
CA TYR A 21 -1.36 5.20 0.21
C TYR A 21 -1.05 3.88 0.89
N LEU A 22 0.21 3.64 1.20
CA LEU A 22 0.61 2.67 2.20
C LEU A 22 0.65 3.36 3.56
N ALA A 23 -0.02 2.77 4.55
CA ALA A 23 -0.07 3.29 5.91
C ALA A 23 0.32 2.23 6.93
N VAL A 24 0.88 2.67 8.05
CA VAL A 24 1.25 1.82 9.18
C VAL A 24 0.45 2.27 10.41
N ALA A 25 -0.03 1.31 11.19
CA ALA A 25 -0.71 1.56 12.45
C ALA A 25 0.23 1.28 13.63
N GLU A 26 0.47 2.31 14.44
CA GLU A 26 1.29 2.21 15.65
C GLU A 26 0.43 2.43 16.89
N LYS A 27 0.59 1.54 17.88
CA LYS A 27 -0.10 1.68 19.17
C LYS A 27 0.80 2.45 20.14
N LYS A 28 0.41 3.67 20.47
CA LYS A 28 1.11 4.53 21.46
C LYS A 28 0.12 4.98 22.53
N ASN A 29 0.46 4.77 23.81
CA ASN A 29 -0.35 5.19 24.95
C ASN A 29 -1.83 4.78 24.87
N LYS A 30 -2.09 3.51 24.55
CA LYS A 30 -3.43 2.92 24.35
C LYS A 30 -4.23 3.51 23.17
N ARG A 31 -3.65 4.39 22.35
CA ARG A 31 -4.26 4.93 21.13
C ARG A 31 -3.55 4.39 19.89
N VAL A 32 -4.32 4.10 18.85
CA VAL A 32 -3.78 3.72 17.54
C VAL A 32 -3.57 5.00 16.73
N HIS A 33 -2.35 5.20 16.26
CA HIS A 33 -1.99 6.28 15.35
C HIS A 33 -1.65 5.67 14.00
N THR A 34 -2.32 6.14 12.96
CA THR A 34 -2.04 5.73 11.58
C THR A 34 -1.27 6.83 10.90
N HIS A 35 -0.10 6.51 10.35
CA HIS A 35 0.67 7.44 9.53
C HIS A 35 0.90 6.84 8.13
N ILE A 36 0.98 7.71 7.13
CA ILE A 36 1.25 7.33 5.75
C ILE A 36 2.76 7.17 5.61
N VAL A 37 3.20 6.05 5.05
CA VAL A 37 4.62 5.76 4.79
C VAL A 37 4.98 5.89 3.32
N TYR A 38 4.01 5.75 2.41
CA TYR A 38 4.22 5.92 0.98
C TYR A 38 2.93 6.35 0.29
N GLY A 39 3.02 7.19 -0.74
CA GLY A 39 1.90 7.58 -1.58
C GLY A 39 2.13 7.09 -3.00
N PHE A 40 1.24 6.24 -3.51
CA PHE A 40 1.37 5.70 -4.86
C PHE A 40 0.95 6.72 -5.90
N SER A 41 -0.34 7.06 -5.93
CA SER A 41 -0.96 8.02 -6.87
C SER A 41 -2.48 7.97 -6.71
N PRO A 42 -3.27 8.75 -7.49
CA PRO A 42 -4.67 8.43 -7.75
C PRO A 42 -4.85 6.97 -8.18
N LEU A 43 -5.96 6.34 -7.80
CA LEU A 43 -6.24 4.91 -7.92
C LEU A 43 -5.88 4.31 -9.29
N GLU A 44 -6.34 4.94 -10.38
CA GLU A 44 -6.07 4.48 -11.75
C GLU A 44 -4.56 4.39 -12.03
N LYS A 45 -3.83 5.48 -11.73
CA LYS A 45 -2.38 5.54 -11.91
C LYS A 45 -1.63 4.69 -10.90
N ALA A 46 -2.15 4.54 -9.68
CA ALA A 46 -1.54 3.71 -8.66
C ALA A 46 -1.48 2.24 -9.10
N LEU A 47 -2.55 1.72 -9.71
CA LEU A 47 -2.58 0.35 -10.20
C LEU A 47 -1.59 0.13 -11.35
N GLU A 48 -1.54 1.05 -12.31
CA GLU A 48 -0.54 1.04 -13.40
C GLU A 48 0.89 1.04 -12.85
N THR A 49 1.21 1.98 -11.97
CA THR A 49 2.53 2.07 -11.33
C THR A 49 2.87 0.81 -10.52
N MET A 50 1.90 0.19 -9.86
CA MET A 50 2.15 -1.05 -9.13
C MET A 50 2.49 -2.22 -10.06
N TYR A 51 1.86 -2.31 -11.25
CA TYR A 51 2.25 -3.30 -12.25
C TYR A 51 3.66 -3.07 -12.78
N GLU A 52 4.04 -1.83 -13.08
CA GLU A 52 5.41 -1.48 -13.48
C GLU A 52 6.42 -1.90 -12.40
N MET A 53 6.12 -1.62 -11.13
CA MET A 53 6.92 -2.05 -9.98
C MET A 53 7.00 -3.57 -9.84
N ARG A 54 5.93 -4.31 -10.15
CA ARG A 54 5.93 -5.77 -10.08
C ARG A 54 6.77 -6.39 -11.20
N ASP A 55 6.64 -5.85 -12.41
CA ASP A 55 7.25 -6.40 -13.62
C ASP A 55 8.76 -6.14 -13.67
N ASP A 56 9.24 -5.01 -13.11
CA ASP A 56 10.67 -4.75 -12.88
C ASP A 56 10.92 -4.19 -11.47
N PHE A 57 10.79 -5.10 -10.50
CA PHE A 57 10.91 -4.82 -9.07
C PHE A 57 12.27 -4.32 -8.63
N GLU A 58 13.35 -4.79 -9.26
CA GLU A 58 14.68 -4.36 -8.83
C GLU A 58 14.94 -2.89 -9.15
N ASN A 59 14.43 -2.42 -10.29
CA ASN A 59 14.66 -1.04 -10.74
C ASN A 59 13.57 -0.06 -10.29
N PHE A 60 12.30 -0.47 -10.20
CA PHE A 60 11.19 0.45 -9.93
C PHE A 60 10.65 0.41 -8.51
N PHE A 61 10.88 -0.67 -7.75
CA PHE A 61 10.32 -0.75 -6.41
C PHE A 61 11.05 0.21 -5.46
N PRO A 62 10.34 1.11 -4.74
CA PRO A 62 10.97 2.16 -3.96
C PRO A 62 11.92 1.61 -2.88
N LEU A 63 13.15 2.14 -2.84
CA LEU A 63 14.16 1.74 -1.85
C LEU A 63 13.62 1.89 -0.42
N GLU A 64 12.86 2.96 -0.17
CA GLU A 64 12.28 3.21 1.15
C GLU A 64 11.25 2.15 1.59
N LEU A 65 10.63 1.44 0.66
CA LEU A 65 9.76 0.30 0.95
C LEU A 65 10.60 -0.97 1.19
N LYS A 66 11.65 -1.20 0.39
CA LYS A 66 12.61 -2.30 0.61
C LYS A 66 13.25 -2.22 1.99
N GLU A 67 13.69 -1.03 2.41
CA GLU A 67 14.28 -0.78 3.73
C GLU A 67 13.32 -1.05 4.89
N ARG A 68 12.01 -0.96 4.65
CA ARG A 68 10.95 -1.30 5.62
C ARG A 68 10.55 -2.78 5.60
N GLY A 69 11.24 -3.58 4.77
CA GLY A 69 11.05 -5.02 4.64
C GLY A 69 9.89 -5.41 3.73
N TYR A 70 9.38 -4.49 2.89
CA TYR A 70 8.40 -4.85 1.88
C TYR A 70 9.07 -5.46 0.66
N ASP A 71 8.41 -6.45 0.07
CA ASP A 71 8.98 -7.25 -1.02
C ASP A 71 8.03 -7.43 -2.22
N TRP A 72 8.40 -8.34 -3.10
CA TRP A 72 7.64 -8.66 -4.31
C TRP A 72 6.28 -9.31 -3.99
N GLU A 73 6.14 -10.03 -2.89
CA GLU A 73 4.84 -10.60 -2.50
C GLU A 73 3.89 -9.49 -2.04
N ASP A 74 4.39 -8.49 -1.33
CA ASP A 74 3.57 -7.36 -0.88
C ASP A 74 2.97 -6.55 -2.04
N ILE A 75 3.74 -6.28 -3.10
CA ILE A 75 3.22 -5.55 -4.27
C ILE A 75 2.10 -6.36 -4.97
N ASN A 76 2.23 -7.69 -5.04
CA ASN A 76 1.17 -8.55 -5.58
C ASN A 76 -0.09 -8.54 -4.71
N ASP A 77 0.07 -8.60 -3.39
CA ASP A 77 -1.03 -8.49 -2.44
C ASP A 77 -1.76 -7.15 -2.57
N TRP A 78 -1.02 -6.06 -2.79
CA TRP A 78 -1.59 -4.72 -2.98
C TRP A 78 -2.36 -4.59 -4.29
N ILE A 79 -1.81 -5.10 -5.39
CA ILE A 79 -2.49 -5.15 -6.70
C ILE A 79 -3.80 -5.94 -6.56
N LEU A 80 -3.73 -7.17 -6.05
CA LEU A 80 -4.90 -8.02 -5.86
C LEU A 80 -5.95 -7.35 -4.97
N SER A 81 -5.50 -6.62 -3.95
CA SER A 81 -6.40 -5.89 -3.06
C SER A 81 -7.17 -4.79 -3.77
N ILE A 82 -6.51 -4.06 -4.69
CA ILE A 82 -7.14 -3.02 -5.49
C ILE A 82 -8.12 -3.62 -6.50
N GLU A 83 -7.70 -4.67 -7.22
CA GLU A 83 -8.53 -5.33 -8.25
C GLU A 83 -9.80 -5.95 -7.66
N THR A 84 -9.69 -6.61 -6.51
CA THR A 84 -10.82 -7.31 -5.89
C THR A 84 -11.66 -6.40 -5.00
N GLY A 85 -11.08 -5.31 -4.50
CA GLY A 85 -11.69 -4.48 -3.47
C GLY A 85 -11.71 -5.11 -2.08
N TYR A 86 -10.87 -6.11 -1.83
CA TYR A 86 -10.71 -6.77 -0.52
C TYR A 86 -9.24 -6.80 -0.13
N SER A 87 -8.94 -6.55 1.15
CA SER A 87 -7.57 -6.77 1.65
C SER A 87 -7.23 -8.26 1.68
N LYS A 88 -5.93 -8.60 1.83
CA LYS A 88 -5.47 -9.98 2.03
C LYS A 88 -6.13 -10.75 3.18
N HIS A 89 -6.72 -10.04 4.13
CA HIS A 89 -7.47 -10.62 5.27
C HIS A 89 -8.99 -10.72 5.01
N GLY A 90 -9.45 -10.46 3.78
CA GLY A 90 -10.86 -10.51 3.40
C GLY A 90 -11.70 -9.30 3.80
N ASN A 91 -11.08 -8.24 4.35
CA ASN A 91 -11.82 -7.01 4.69
C ASN A 91 -12.13 -6.21 3.43
N LYS A 92 -13.39 -5.82 3.23
CA LYS A 92 -13.80 -4.95 2.12
C LYS A 92 -13.13 -3.58 2.21
N LEU A 93 -12.53 -3.17 1.11
CA LEU A 93 -11.88 -1.86 0.95
C LEU A 93 -12.90 -0.84 0.45
N VAL A 94 -12.84 0.37 1.01
CA VAL A 94 -13.69 1.49 0.58
C VAL A 94 -13.02 2.17 -0.62
N ILE A 95 -13.13 1.55 -1.80
CA ILE A 95 -12.52 2.01 -3.07
C ILE A 95 -13.50 2.86 -3.91
N TYR A 96 -14.81 2.72 -3.69
CA TYR A 96 -15.85 3.58 -4.28
C TYR A 96 -16.67 4.30 -3.22
#